data_AF-A0A6J1NU78-F1
#
_entry.id   AF-A0A6J1NU78-F1
#
_cell.length_a   1.000
_cell.length_b   1.000
_cell.length_c   1.000
_cell.angle_alpha   90.00
_cell.angle_beta   90.00
_cell.angle_gamma   90.00
#
_symmetry.space_group_name_H-M   'P 1'
#
loop_
_entity.id
_entity.type
_entity.pdbx_description
1 polymer ?
#
loop_
_entity_poly.entity_id
_entity_poly.type
_entity_poly.pdbx_seq_one_letter_code
_entity_poly.pdbx_strand_id
1 'polypeptide(L)'
;MFWFMLLLAAGAAHAQGLILPDYVQSREAYTHIRLYISENLPPQHTNDYDPKASKYYSFSILAGVTAAQAVANRTAPDYDPLLVLDHNVPLAWRNYNKIAQSAQALLNEASAKISMIEEMIDLCGPVSPQQCNAEVQAKVIQNPFAYQQPADLLLLLGTFSKELRSSEPVVDIVTQERSEIPFLINNVHDPKYKTLVEDLDNAYRKMREVQFRRYNPGGNKVSILFG
;
A
#
# COMPACT_ATOMS: atom_id res chain seq x y z
N MET A 1 -44.34 -42.38 7.28
CA MET A 1 -43.14 -42.16 8.11
C MET A 1 -42.07 -41.54 7.23
N PHE A 2 -42.12 -40.21 7.12
CA PHE A 2 -41.47 -39.42 6.06
C PHE A 2 -40.83 -38.17 6.68
N TRP A 3 -39.87 -38.34 7.61
CA TRP A 3 -39.33 -37.22 8.40
C TRP A 3 -37.88 -37.46 8.86
N PHE A 4 -36.90 -37.55 7.94
CA PHE A 4 -35.47 -37.41 8.30
C PHE A 4 -34.55 -36.91 7.17
N MET A 5 -35.09 -36.20 6.17
CA MET A 5 -34.32 -35.58 5.05
C MET A 5 -34.56 -34.06 4.93
N LEU A 6 -34.74 -33.35 6.05
CA LEU A 6 -35.06 -31.92 6.05
C LEU A 6 -34.29 -31.13 7.14
N LEU A 7 -33.04 -31.52 7.40
CA LEU A 7 -32.08 -30.76 8.23
C LEU A 7 -30.92 -30.17 7.38
N LEU A 8 -31.09 -30.09 6.06
CA LEU A 8 -30.16 -29.44 5.14
C LEU A 8 -30.71 -28.15 4.49
N ALA A 9 -31.85 -27.62 4.95
CA ALA A 9 -32.49 -26.49 4.27
C ALA A 9 -33.27 -25.53 5.19
N ALA A 10 -32.77 -25.27 6.40
CA ALA A 10 -33.36 -24.26 7.28
C ALA A 10 -32.29 -23.60 8.17
N GLY A 11 -31.32 -22.98 7.51
CA GLY A 11 -30.37 -22.04 8.12
C GLY A 11 -30.08 -20.87 7.19
N ALA A 12 -30.99 -20.59 6.24
CA ALA A 12 -31.00 -19.36 5.45
C ALA A 12 -32.07 -18.46 6.05
N ALA A 13 -31.61 -17.42 6.73
CA ALA A 13 -32.28 -16.18 7.11
C ALA A 13 -31.82 -15.84 8.53
N HIS A 14 -30.82 -14.97 8.60
CA HIS A 14 -30.60 -13.89 9.58
C HIS A 14 -29.11 -13.51 9.50
N ALA A 15 -28.74 -12.75 8.49
CA ALA A 15 -27.64 -11.80 8.62
C ALA A 15 -27.92 -10.65 7.67
N GLN A 16 -28.23 -9.49 8.26
CA GLN A 16 -28.13 -8.17 7.64
C GLN A 16 -26.89 -8.15 6.75
N GLY A 17 -26.98 -7.58 5.54
CA GLY A 17 -25.92 -7.56 4.54
C GLY A 17 -24.55 -7.21 5.13
N LEU A 18 -23.81 -8.25 5.53
CA LEU A 18 -22.51 -8.11 6.13
C LEU A 18 -21.59 -7.74 4.96
N ILE A 19 -21.22 -6.48 4.88
CA ILE A 19 -20.23 -6.02 3.91
C ILE A 19 -18.91 -6.70 4.31
N LEU A 20 -18.56 -7.77 3.60
CA LEU A 20 -17.29 -8.47 3.80
C LEU A 20 -16.15 -7.57 3.32
N PRO A 21 -15.02 -7.53 4.04
CA PRO A 21 -13.87 -6.79 3.56
C PRO A 21 -13.33 -7.39 2.25
N ASP A 22 -12.94 -6.51 1.32
CA ASP A 22 -12.51 -6.86 -0.03
C ASP A 22 -11.03 -7.31 -0.09
N TYR A 23 -10.66 -8.36 0.66
CA TYR A 23 -9.27 -8.82 0.77
C TYR A 23 -8.64 -9.20 -0.59
N VAL A 24 -9.34 -9.97 -1.41
CA VAL A 24 -8.87 -10.41 -2.74
C VAL A 24 -8.62 -9.20 -3.64
N GLN A 25 -9.56 -8.27 -3.71
CA GLN A 25 -9.47 -7.09 -4.56
C GLN A 25 -8.40 -6.11 -4.06
N SER A 26 -8.22 -6.00 -2.74
CA SER A 26 -7.16 -5.18 -2.15
C SER A 26 -5.77 -5.75 -2.46
N ARG A 27 -5.60 -7.08 -2.42
CA ARG A 27 -4.36 -7.74 -2.85
C ARG A 27 -4.08 -7.50 -4.33
N GLU A 28 -5.08 -7.63 -5.19
CA GLU A 28 -4.93 -7.39 -6.64
C GLU A 28 -4.49 -5.95 -6.91
N ALA A 29 -5.19 -4.97 -6.31
CA ALA A 29 -4.87 -3.56 -6.46
C ALA A 29 -3.45 -3.24 -5.97
N TYR A 30 -3.07 -3.73 -4.78
CA TYR A 30 -1.73 -3.53 -4.24
C TYR A 30 -0.66 -4.19 -5.10
N THR A 31 -0.91 -5.40 -5.61
CA THR A 31 0.04 -6.10 -6.48
C THR A 31 0.30 -5.31 -7.77
N HIS A 32 -0.77 -4.81 -8.40
CA HIS A 32 -0.68 -3.97 -9.60
C HIS A 32 0.17 -2.73 -9.34
N ILE A 33 -0.16 -1.96 -8.29
CA ILE A 33 0.55 -0.72 -7.97
C ILE A 33 2.00 -0.96 -7.55
N ARG A 34 2.26 -2.03 -6.80
CA ARG A 34 3.63 -2.40 -6.43
C ARG A 34 4.48 -2.63 -7.70
N LEU A 35 3.94 -3.34 -8.68
CA LEU A 35 4.61 -3.57 -9.96
C LEU A 35 4.80 -2.27 -10.73
N TYR A 36 3.74 -1.47 -10.88
CA TYR A 36 3.79 -0.17 -11.55
C TYR A 36 4.86 0.76 -10.95
N ILE A 37 4.91 0.89 -9.63
CA ILE A 37 5.94 1.69 -8.96
C ILE A 37 7.32 1.10 -9.24
N SER A 38 7.50 -0.21 -9.04
CA SER A 38 8.81 -0.87 -9.23
C SER A 38 9.34 -0.72 -10.67
N GLU A 39 8.46 -0.77 -11.67
CA GLU A 39 8.80 -0.59 -13.09
C GLU A 39 9.14 0.86 -13.45
N ASN A 40 8.69 1.83 -12.66
CA ASN A 40 8.95 3.26 -12.81
C ASN A 40 10.05 3.78 -11.89
N LEU A 41 10.67 2.92 -11.09
CA LEU A 41 11.92 3.24 -10.39
C LEU A 41 13.13 3.03 -11.31
N PRO A 42 14.19 3.85 -11.19
CA PRO A 42 15.42 3.68 -11.95
C PRO A 42 16.07 2.31 -11.64
N PRO A 43 16.53 1.56 -12.67
CA PRO A 43 17.32 0.37 -12.44
C PRO A 43 18.66 0.70 -11.73
N GLN A 44 19.25 -0.27 -11.03
CA GLN A 44 20.49 -0.10 -10.23
C GLN A 44 21.68 0.47 -11.03
N HIS A 45 21.64 0.37 -12.36
CA HIS A 45 22.63 0.92 -13.27
C HIS A 45 21.93 1.71 -14.39
N THR A 46 21.42 2.89 -14.05
CA THR A 46 20.84 3.79 -15.04
C THR A 46 21.93 4.73 -15.57
N ASN A 47 22.08 4.80 -16.89
CA ASN A 47 22.94 5.81 -17.50
C ASN A 47 22.22 7.15 -17.49
N ASP A 48 22.79 8.15 -16.80
CA ASP A 48 22.19 9.49 -16.68
C ASP A 48 22.03 10.26 -17.99
N TYR A 49 22.66 9.78 -19.06
CA TYR A 49 22.57 10.36 -20.40
C TYR A 49 21.53 9.65 -21.30
N ASP A 50 20.86 8.59 -20.85
CA ASP A 50 19.81 7.93 -21.62
C ASP A 50 18.49 8.74 -21.56
N PRO A 51 17.91 9.16 -22.70
CA PRO A 51 16.60 9.81 -22.72
C PRO A 51 15.49 8.99 -22.05
N LYS A 52 15.58 7.65 -22.07
CA LYS A 52 14.65 6.75 -21.37
C LYS A 52 14.82 6.79 -19.86
N ALA A 53 15.98 7.19 -19.36
CA ALA A 53 16.22 7.37 -17.93
C ALA A 53 15.44 8.58 -17.36
N SER A 54 15.10 9.55 -18.21
CA SER A 54 14.45 10.78 -17.78
C SER A 54 13.07 10.57 -17.15
N LYS A 55 12.31 9.55 -17.59
CA LYS A 55 11.03 9.22 -16.95
C LYS A 55 11.23 8.76 -15.50
N TYR A 56 12.32 8.04 -15.22
CA TYR A 56 12.64 7.54 -13.87
C TYR A 56 13.02 8.67 -12.93
N TYR A 57 13.69 9.71 -13.44
CA TYR A 57 13.99 10.92 -12.66
C TYR A 57 12.70 11.66 -12.29
N SER A 58 11.87 11.95 -13.29
CA SER A 58 10.59 12.64 -13.08
C SER A 58 9.71 11.88 -12.08
N PHE A 59 9.58 10.55 -12.25
CA PHE A 59 8.85 9.71 -11.31
C PHE A 59 9.43 9.76 -9.89
N SER A 60 10.76 9.72 -9.76
CA SER A 60 11.43 9.80 -8.45
C SER A 60 11.22 11.15 -7.77
N ILE A 61 11.12 12.24 -8.53
CA ILE A 61 10.82 13.57 -8.00
C ILE A 61 9.38 13.63 -7.49
N LEU A 62 8.41 13.16 -8.29
CA LEU A 62 7.01 13.05 -7.86
C LEU A 62 6.92 12.23 -6.57
N ALA A 63 7.47 11.02 -6.56
CA ALA A 63 7.43 10.13 -5.40
C ALA A 63 8.12 10.74 -4.17
N GLY A 64 9.29 11.35 -4.35
CA GLY A 64 10.06 11.97 -3.28
C GLY A 64 9.36 13.16 -2.64
N VAL A 65 8.80 14.06 -3.46
CA VAL A 65 8.08 15.25 -2.98
C VAL A 65 6.76 14.86 -2.33
N THR A 66 5.98 13.95 -2.91
CA THR A 66 4.74 13.44 -2.30
C THR A 66 5.02 12.79 -0.94
N ALA A 67 6.07 11.97 -0.84
CA ALA A 67 6.47 11.36 0.43
C ALA A 67 6.91 12.40 1.47
N ALA A 68 7.65 13.44 1.07
CA ALA A 68 8.02 14.53 1.96
C ALA A 68 6.80 15.31 2.47
N GLN A 69 5.82 15.55 1.60
CA GLN A 69 4.55 16.17 1.99
C GLN A 69 3.77 15.30 2.98
N ALA A 70 3.72 13.98 2.79
CA ALA A 70 3.05 13.07 3.73
C ALA A 70 3.67 13.16 5.13
N VAL A 71 5.00 13.24 5.22
CA VAL A 71 5.69 13.42 6.51
C VAL A 71 5.45 14.81 7.09
N ALA A 72 5.51 15.87 6.28
CA ALA A 72 5.40 17.25 6.74
C ALA A 72 3.99 17.64 7.19
N ASN A 73 2.96 17.15 6.50
CA ASN A 73 1.53 17.36 6.83
C ASN A 73 1.21 16.98 8.29
N ARG A 74 1.97 16.04 8.85
CA ARG A 74 1.83 15.56 10.22
C ARG A 74 2.53 16.44 11.26
N THR A 75 3.66 17.06 10.91
CA THR A 75 4.62 17.57 11.89
C THR A 75 4.58 19.08 12.09
N ALA A 76 3.95 19.83 11.17
CA ALA A 76 3.98 21.28 11.18
C ALA A 76 2.57 21.87 11.31
N PRO A 77 2.26 22.62 12.40
CA PRO A 77 1.00 23.38 12.49
C PRO A 77 0.87 24.45 11.39
N ASP A 78 2.01 24.92 10.84
CA ASP A 78 2.10 25.88 9.74
C ASP A 78 2.48 25.20 8.42
N TYR A 79 1.95 23.99 8.16
CA TYR A 79 2.23 23.25 6.93
C TYR A 79 1.84 24.07 5.68
N ASP A 80 2.84 24.43 4.89
CA ASP A 80 2.68 24.99 3.55
C ASP A 80 3.22 23.98 2.52
N PRO A 81 2.36 23.36 1.69
CA PRO A 81 2.79 22.37 0.71
C PRO A 81 3.72 22.96 -0.37
N LEU A 82 3.65 24.26 -0.65
CA LEU A 82 4.54 24.93 -1.60
C LEU A 82 5.95 25.08 -1.03
N LEU A 83 6.10 25.37 0.27
CA LEU A 83 7.41 25.37 0.93
C LEU A 83 8.04 23.97 0.95
N VAL A 84 7.23 22.92 1.13
CA VAL A 84 7.73 21.55 1.04
C VAL A 84 8.23 21.25 -0.37
N LEU A 85 7.49 21.68 -1.41
CA LEU A 85 7.91 21.52 -2.80
C LEU A 85 9.25 22.24 -3.07
N ASP A 86 9.36 23.51 -2.73
CA ASP A 86 10.56 24.33 -2.94
C ASP A 86 11.81 23.68 -2.32
N HIS A 87 11.67 23.17 -1.10
CA HIS A 87 12.78 22.51 -0.41
C HIS A 87 13.12 21.12 -0.99
N ASN A 88 12.09 20.33 -1.36
CA ASN A 88 12.29 18.91 -1.66
C ASN A 88 12.51 18.60 -3.14
N VAL A 89 12.09 19.45 -4.08
CA VAL A 89 12.36 19.23 -5.52
C VAL A 89 13.88 19.15 -5.79
N PRO A 90 14.73 20.09 -5.34
CA PRO A 90 16.18 20.00 -5.56
C PRO A 90 16.81 18.78 -4.87
N LEU A 91 16.30 18.41 -3.70
CA LEU A 91 16.77 17.23 -2.97
C LEU A 91 16.41 15.94 -3.69
N ALA A 92 15.19 15.85 -4.21
CA ALA A 92 14.72 14.69 -4.94
C ALA A 92 15.48 14.52 -6.27
N TRP A 93 15.76 15.62 -6.96
CA TRP A 93 16.60 15.61 -8.15
C TRP A 93 18.00 15.07 -7.88
N ARG A 94 18.66 15.54 -6.81
CA ARG A 94 20.02 15.11 -6.44
C ARG A 94 20.10 13.69 -5.91
N ASN A 95 19.02 13.19 -5.29
CA ASN A 95 19.00 11.94 -4.55
C ASN A 95 18.02 10.91 -5.11
N TYR A 96 17.67 11.02 -6.39
CA TYR A 96 16.63 10.18 -7.01
C TYR A 96 16.89 8.68 -6.80
N ASN A 97 18.14 8.22 -6.90
CA ASN A 97 18.52 6.81 -6.64
C ASN A 97 18.21 6.37 -5.20
N LYS A 98 18.44 7.25 -4.23
CA LYS A 98 18.14 6.96 -2.82
C LYS A 98 16.64 6.91 -2.58
N ILE A 99 15.88 7.78 -3.23
CA ILE A 99 14.41 7.75 -3.19
C ILE A 99 13.91 6.43 -3.76
N ALA A 100 14.44 6.01 -4.91
CA ALA A 100 14.08 4.74 -5.53
C ALA A 100 14.38 3.53 -4.62
N GLN A 101 15.58 3.47 -4.05
CA GLN A 101 15.93 2.42 -3.08
C GLN A 101 15.01 2.42 -1.86
N SER A 102 14.66 3.60 -1.33
CA SER A 102 13.77 3.72 -0.18
C SER A 102 12.34 3.28 -0.53
N ALA A 103 11.83 3.68 -1.69
CA ALA A 103 10.53 3.24 -2.19
C ALA A 103 10.48 1.72 -2.37
N GLN A 104 11.50 1.12 -2.99
CA GLN A 104 11.56 -0.34 -3.13
C GLN A 104 11.62 -1.06 -1.78
N ALA A 105 12.38 -0.54 -0.82
CA ALA A 105 12.44 -1.09 0.53
C ALA A 105 11.07 -1.04 1.22
N LEU A 106 10.34 0.06 1.07
CA LEU A 106 8.98 0.22 1.61
C LEU A 106 7.98 -0.75 0.97
N LEU A 107 8.02 -0.93 -0.35
CA LEU A 107 7.19 -1.93 -1.04
C LEU A 107 7.46 -3.35 -0.54
N ASN A 108 8.74 -3.70 -0.36
CA ASN A 108 9.14 -5.01 0.16
C ASN A 108 8.70 -5.19 1.62
N GLU A 109 8.84 -4.15 2.44
CA GLU A 109 8.38 -4.16 3.83
C GLU A 109 6.86 -4.34 3.94
N ALA A 110 6.08 -3.58 3.14
CA ALA A 110 4.63 -3.72 3.12
C ALA A 110 4.22 -5.14 2.70
N SER A 111 4.80 -5.69 1.63
CA SER A 111 4.55 -7.07 1.19
C SER A 111 4.86 -8.09 2.26
N ALA A 112 6.00 -7.96 2.95
CA ALA A 112 6.37 -8.88 4.02
C ALA A 112 5.40 -8.78 5.23
N LYS A 113 4.83 -7.60 5.50
CA LYS A 113 3.88 -7.41 6.61
C LYS A 113 2.47 -7.95 6.32
N ILE A 114 2.07 -8.02 5.05
CA ILE A 114 0.76 -8.54 4.64
C ILE A 114 0.81 -10.01 4.19
N SER A 115 2.00 -10.61 4.08
CA SER A 115 2.20 -11.93 3.46
C SER A 115 1.32 -13.02 4.05
N MET A 116 1.10 -13.02 5.37
CA MET A 116 0.26 -14.02 6.04
C MET A 116 -1.21 -13.99 5.55
N ILE A 117 -1.71 -12.81 5.15
CA ILE A 117 -3.06 -12.68 4.59
C ILE A 117 -3.05 -13.03 3.10
N GLU A 118 -2.02 -12.62 2.36
CA GLU A 118 -1.84 -13.01 0.96
C GLU A 118 -1.79 -14.54 0.80
N GLU A 119 -1.06 -15.23 1.68
CA GLU A 119 -0.99 -16.69 1.73
C GLU A 119 -2.36 -17.32 2.01
N MET A 120 -3.19 -16.71 2.87
CA MET A 120 -4.56 -17.20 3.08
C MET A 120 -5.41 -17.06 1.82
N ILE A 121 -5.24 -15.96 1.07
CA ILE A 121 -5.94 -15.74 -0.19
C ILE A 121 -5.48 -16.76 -1.23
N ASP A 122 -4.18 -17.07 -1.31
CA ASP A 122 -3.66 -18.10 -2.21
C ASP A 122 -4.23 -19.49 -1.92
N LEU A 123 -4.47 -19.80 -0.63
CA LEU A 123 -5.05 -21.07 -0.20
C LEU A 123 -6.55 -21.21 -0.49
N CYS A 124 -7.25 -20.13 -0.87
CA CYS A 124 -8.66 -20.20 -1.26
C CYS A 124 -8.89 -21.03 -2.54
N GLY A 125 -7.87 -21.18 -3.40
CA GLY A 125 -7.99 -21.96 -4.63
C GLY A 125 -9.06 -21.42 -5.61
N PRO A 126 -9.85 -22.28 -6.29
CA PRO A 126 -10.78 -21.86 -7.36
C PRO A 126 -12.14 -21.33 -6.87
N VAL A 127 -12.28 -20.95 -5.60
CA VAL A 127 -13.54 -20.39 -5.06
C VAL A 127 -13.78 -18.96 -5.57
N SER A 128 -15.01 -18.45 -5.42
CA SER A 128 -15.29 -17.07 -5.82
C SER A 128 -14.58 -16.06 -4.89
N PRO A 129 -14.27 -14.83 -5.36
CA PRO A 129 -13.68 -13.79 -4.51
C PRO A 129 -14.48 -13.52 -3.23
N GLN A 130 -15.81 -13.57 -3.30
CA GLN A 130 -16.68 -13.37 -2.13
C GLN A 130 -16.55 -14.50 -1.11
N GLN A 131 -16.44 -15.75 -1.58
CA GLN A 131 -16.22 -16.91 -0.71
C GLN A 131 -14.84 -16.83 -0.04
N CYS A 132 -13.80 -16.50 -0.81
CA CYS A 132 -12.46 -16.31 -0.26
C CYS A 132 -12.41 -15.18 0.78
N ASN A 133 -13.03 -14.03 0.49
CA ASN A 133 -13.10 -12.91 1.45
C ASN A 133 -13.79 -13.34 2.75
N ALA A 134 -14.84 -14.17 2.68
CA ALA A 134 -15.51 -14.70 3.87
C ALA A 134 -14.60 -15.66 4.67
N GLU A 135 -13.85 -16.53 4.00
CA GLU A 135 -12.92 -17.46 4.65
C GLU A 135 -11.74 -16.74 5.33
N VAL A 136 -11.16 -15.75 4.65
CA VAL A 136 -10.11 -14.90 5.22
C VAL A 136 -10.66 -14.14 6.43
N GLN A 137 -11.84 -13.53 6.32
CA GLN A 137 -12.49 -12.84 7.44
C GLN A 137 -12.73 -13.77 8.63
N ALA A 138 -13.16 -15.01 8.38
CA ALA A 138 -13.36 -15.99 9.45
C ALA A 138 -12.04 -16.29 10.19
N LYS A 139 -10.92 -16.43 9.47
CA LYS A 139 -9.60 -16.62 10.08
C LYS A 139 -9.13 -15.40 10.87
N VAL A 140 -9.37 -14.19 10.34
CA VAL A 140 -9.06 -12.93 11.03
C VAL A 140 -9.82 -12.82 12.35
N ILE A 141 -11.13 -13.14 12.35
CA ILE A 141 -11.97 -13.13 13.56
C ILE A 141 -11.54 -14.22 14.56
N GLN A 142 -11.14 -15.40 14.08
CA GLN A 142 -10.71 -16.51 14.95
C GLN A 142 -9.39 -16.23 15.68
N ASN A 143 -8.46 -15.50 15.06
CA ASN A 143 -7.19 -15.13 15.67
C ASN A 143 -6.81 -13.67 15.36
N PRO A 144 -7.51 -12.70 15.96
CA PRO A 144 -7.33 -11.28 15.65
C PRO A 144 -5.95 -10.79 16.08
N PHE A 145 -5.38 -11.39 17.13
CA PHE A 145 -4.03 -11.05 17.59
C PHE A 145 -2.98 -11.32 16.52
N ALA A 146 -3.12 -12.37 15.71
CA ALA A 146 -2.18 -12.66 14.62
C ALA A 146 -2.49 -11.91 13.33
N TYR A 147 -3.77 -11.76 12.98
CA TYR A 147 -4.16 -11.43 11.62
C TYR A 147 -4.82 -10.07 11.44
N GLN A 148 -5.36 -9.44 12.48
CA GLN A 148 -6.09 -8.17 12.33
C GLN A 148 -5.19 -7.06 11.75
N GLN A 149 -3.99 -6.87 12.30
CA GLN A 149 -3.10 -5.79 11.88
C GLN A 149 -2.60 -5.97 10.43
N PRO A 150 -2.11 -7.16 10.01
CA PRO A 150 -1.84 -7.45 8.60
C PRO A 150 -3.06 -7.28 7.67
N ALA A 151 -4.24 -7.72 8.11
CA ALA A 151 -5.47 -7.63 7.31
C ALA A 151 -5.91 -6.18 7.10
N ASP A 152 -5.90 -5.37 8.15
CA ASP A 152 -6.17 -3.93 8.07
C ASP A 152 -5.17 -3.23 7.14
N LEU A 153 -3.88 -3.58 7.24
CA LEU A 153 -2.85 -3.02 6.39
C LEU A 153 -3.08 -3.39 4.92
N LEU A 154 -3.41 -4.64 4.61
CA LEU A 154 -3.75 -5.05 3.25
C LEU A 154 -4.93 -4.25 2.69
N LEU A 155 -5.99 -4.06 3.48
CA LEU A 155 -7.16 -3.29 3.04
C LEU A 155 -6.80 -1.82 2.79
N LEU A 156 -6.02 -1.22 3.69
CA LEU A 156 -5.56 0.17 3.53
C LEU A 156 -4.67 0.34 2.29
N LEU A 157 -3.70 -0.56 2.10
CA LEU A 157 -2.86 -0.57 0.90
C LEU A 157 -3.68 -0.77 -0.37
N GLY A 158 -4.71 -1.62 -0.32
CA GLY A 158 -5.64 -1.83 -1.43
C GLY A 158 -6.43 -0.58 -1.80
N THR A 159 -6.96 0.16 -0.81
CA THR A 159 -7.65 1.43 -1.03
C THR A 159 -6.71 2.46 -1.67
N PHE A 160 -5.56 2.72 -1.05
CA PHE A 160 -4.54 3.62 -1.59
C PHE A 160 -4.13 3.23 -3.02
N SER A 161 -3.98 1.92 -3.28
CA SER A 161 -3.60 1.43 -4.60
C SER A 161 -4.68 1.64 -5.66
N LYS A 162 -5.97 1.53 -5.31
CA LYS A 162 -7.06 1.84 -6.24
C LYS A 162 -7.06 3.32 -6.61
N GLU A 163 -6.79 4.21 -5.65
CA GLU A 163 -6.70 5.64 -5.91
C GLU A 163 -5.50 5.98 -6.78
N LEU A 164 -4.32 5.43 -6.46
CA LEU A 164 -3.13 5.64 -7.27
C LEU A 164 -3.30 5.10 -8.69
N ARG A 165 -3.97 3.94 -8.84
CA ARG A 165 -4.26 3.35 -10.16
C ARG A 165 -5.09 4.27 -11.04
N SER A 166 -6.05 5.00 -10.45
CA SER A 166 -6.83 6.00 -11.19
C SER A 166 -5.98 7.20 -11.67
N SER A 167 -4.81 7.39 -11.07
CA SER A 167 -3.87 8.48 -11.39
C SER A 167 -2.74 8.05 -12.33
N GLU A 168 -2.57 6.75 -12.60
CA GLU A 168 -1.49 6.22 -13.46
C GLU A 168 -1.40 6.93 -14.82
N PRO A 169 -2.49 7.13 -15.60
CA PRO A 169 -2.38 7.79 -16.90
C PRO A 169 -1.84 9.22 -16.80
N VAL A 170 -2.18 9.93 -15.73
CA VAL A 170 -1.71 11.30 -15.49
C VAL A 170 -0.23 11.28 -15.11
N VAL A 171 0.18 10.37 -14.21
CA VAL A 171 1.58 10.21 -13.82
C VAL A 171 2.44 9.83 -15.03
N ASP A 172 1.96 8.94 -15.90
CA ASP A 172 2.67 8.53 -17.11
C ASP A 172 2.87 9.73 -18.07
N ILE A 173 1.84 10.54 -18.29
CA ILE A 173 1.94 11.75 -19.11
C ILE A 173 2.94 12.73 -18.49
N VAL A 174 2.79 13.04 -17.20
CA VAL A 174 3.65 14.00 -16.50
C VAL A 174 5.12 13.58 -16.54
N THR A 175 5.39 12.29 -16.33
CA THR A 175 6.77 11.76 -16.32
C THR A 175 7.39 11.67 -17.71
N GLN A 176 6.57 11.43 -18.75
CA GLN A 176 7.03 11.46 -20.14
C GLN A 176 7.32 12.88 -20.61
N GLU A 177 6.45 13.83 -20.27
CA GLU A 177 6.56 15.25 -20.64
C GLU A 177 7.54 16.04 -19.77
N ARG A 178 8.00 15.45 -18.65
CA ARG A 178 8.88 16.11 -17.67
C ARG A 178 8.25 17.36 -17.06
N SER A 179 6.95 17.27 -16.79
CA SER A 179 6.14 18.35 -16.25
C SER A 179 5.86 18.18 -14.75
N GLU A 180 6.70 17.42 -14.04
CA GLU A 180 6.48 17.09 -12.62
C GLU A 180 6.42 18.32 -11.71
N ILE A 181 7.26 19.32 -11.93
CA ILE A 181 7.27 20.54 -11.10
C ILE A 181 5.99 21.36 -11.34
N PRO A 182 5.63 21.74 -12.59
CA PRO A 182 4.35 22.38 -12.87
C PRO A 182 3.15 21.58 -12.36
N PHE A 183 3.16 20.24 -12.54
CA PHE A 183 2.11 19.37 -12.04
C PHE A 183 1.95 19.48 -10.52
N LEU A 184 3.05 19.35 -9.76
CA LEU A 184 3.02 19.47 -8.32
C LEU A 184 2.52 20.85 -7.87
N ILE A 185 3.02 21.94 -8.46
CA ILE A 185 2.58 23.31 -8.14
C ILE A 185 1.06 23.48 -8.36
N ASN A 186 0.52 22.93 -9.45
CA ASN A 186 -0.90 23.07 -9.78
C ASN A 186 -1.81 22.20 -8.90
N ASN A 187 -1.29 21.09 -8.34
CA ASN A 187 -2.10 20.08 -7.66
C ASN A 187 -1.87 20.00 -6.15
N VAL A 188 -0.86 20.67 -5.57
CA VAL A 188 -0.59 20.64 -4.12
C VAL A 188 -1.77 21.06 -3.24
N HIS A 189 -2.68 21.88 -3.77
CA HIS A 189 -3.91 22.30 -3.10
C HIS A 189 -5.15 21.55 -3.58
N ASP A 190 -5.02 20.66 -4.57
CA ASP A 190 -6.13 19.84 -5.04
C ASP A 190 -6.56 18.85 -3.93
N PRO A 191 -7.87 18.76 -3.63
CA PRO A 191 -8.36 17.86 -2.60
C PRO A 191 -7.95 16.39 -2.82
N LYS A 192 -7.92 15.90 -4.06
CA LYS A 192 -7.53 14.52 -4.36
C LYS A 192 -6.06 14.27 -4.08
N TYR A 193 -5.20 15.22 -4.44
CA TYR A 193 -3.78 15.12 -4.15
C TYR A 193 -3.53 15.18 -2.63
N LYS A 194 -4.27 16.02 -1.90
CA LYS A 194 -4.23 16.04 -0.44
C LYS A 194 -4.67 14.70 0.17
N THR A 195 -5.76 14.10 -0.31
CA THR A 195 -6.20 12.77 0.12
C THR A 195 -5.13 11.72 -0.13
N LEU A 196 -4.49 11.73 -1.30
CA LEU A 196 -3.37 10.82 -1.61
C LEU A 196 -2.21 10.97 -0.60
N VAL A 197 -1.86 12.20 -0.23
CA VAL A 197 -0.81 12.50 0.76
C VAL A 197 -1.19 12.00 2.15
N GLU A 198 -2.44 12.18 2.56
CA GLU A 198 -2.97 11.70 3.85
C GLU A 198 -3.02 10.17 3.91
N ASP A 199 -3.47 9.52 2.85
CA ASP A 199 -3.53 8.06 2.75
C ASP A 199 -2.13 7.41 2.75
N LEU A 200 -1.15 8.07 2.11
CA LEU A 200 0.23 7.65 2.17
C LEU A 200 0.80 7.72 3.60
N ASP A 201 0.53 8.80 4.36
CA ASP A 201 0.94 8.89 5.77
C ASP A 201 0.22 7.81 6.62
N ASN A 202 -1.08 7.62 6.41
CA ASN A 202 -1.85 6.57 7.09
C ASN A 202 -1.25 5.18 6.85
N ALA A 203 -0.88 4.87 5.60
CA ALA A 203 -0.20 3.63 5.24
C ALA A 203 1.15 3.49 5.95
N TYR A 204 1.98 4.55 5.96
CA TYR A 204 3.26 4.54 6.68
C TYR A 204 3.11 4.28 8.18
N ARG A 205 2.11 4.89 8.82
CA ARG A 205 1.83 4.67 10.23
C ARG A 205 1.40 3.24 10.50
N LYS A 206 0.42 2.74 9.74
CA LYS A 206 -0.10 1.39 9.91
C LYS A 206 0.98 0.33 9.68
N MET A 207 1.86 0.53 8.69
CA MET A 207 3.01 -0.35 8.50
C MET A 207 3.88 -0.44 9.75
N ARG A 208 4.17 0.67 10.44
CA ARG A 208 4.98 0.66 11.67
C ARG A 208 4.31 -0.07 12.83
N GLU A 209 2.99 -0.12 12.86
CA GLU A 209 2.21 -0.84 13.89
C GLU A 209 2.22 -2.36 13.68
N VAL A 210 2.33 -2.84 12.43
CA VAL A 210 2.43 -4.28 12.14
C VAL A 210 3.81 -4.79 12.54
N GLN A 211 3.89 -5.50 13.67
CA GLN A 211 5.13 -6.14 14.09
C GLN A 211 5.38 -7.44 13.31
N PHE A 212 6.59 -7.61 12.76
CA PHE A 212 7.04 -8.91 12.28
C PHE A 212 7.07 -9.89 13.45
N ARG A 213 6.12 -10.81 13.52
CA ARG A 213 6.29 -11.94 14.41
C ARG A 213 7.31 -12.86 13.78
N ARG A 214 8.49 -12.93 14.37
CA ARG A 214 9.30 -14.14 14.28
C ARG A 214 8.43 -15.26 14.85
N TYR A 215 7.83 -16.06 13.98
CA TYR A 215 7.26 -17.34 14.36
C TYR A 215 8.39 -18.12 15.02
N ASN A 216 8.32 -18.30 16.34
CA ASN A 216 9.26 -19.09 17.11
C ASN A 216 8.56 -20.43 17.35
N PRO A 217 8.71 -21.44 16.46
CA PRO A 217 8.01 -22.72 16.59
C PRO A 217 8.43 -23.53 17.83
N GLY A 218 9.44 -23.09 18.57
CA GLY A 218 9.78 -23.60 19.89
C GLY A 218 9.78 -22.46 20.89
N GLY A 219 8.86 -22.50 21.85
CA GLY A 219 8.88 -21.60 22.99
C GLY A 219 10.19 -21.71 23.75
N ASN A 220 11.12 -20.80 23.50
CA ASN A 220 12.12 -20.41 24.47
C ASN A 220 12.11 -18.88 24.54
N LYS A 221 11.78 -18.38 25.74
CA LYS A 221 11.89 -16.97 26.10
C LYS A 221 13.34 -16.54 25.86
N VAL A 222 13.57 -15.77 24.82
CA VAL A 222 14.79 -14.97 24.71
C VAL A 222 14.42 -13.57 25.14
N SER A 223 14.75 -13.24 26.38
CA SER A 223 14.79 -11.86 26.87
C SER A 223 15.72 -11.08 25.97
N ILE A 224 15.20 -10.06 25.28
CA ILE A 224 16.05 -9.10 24.57
C ILE A 224 16.24 -7.91 25.51
N LEU A 225 17.45 -7.83 26.06
CA LEU A 225 18.04 -6.61 26.60
C LEU A 225 18.20 -5.62 25.45
N PHE A 226 17.60 -4.44 25.58
CA PHE A 226 17.97 -3.28 24.78
C PHE A 226 19.31 -2.73 25.29
N GLY A 227 20.24 -2.51 24.37
CA GLY A 227 21.42 -1.68 24.51
C GLY A 227 21.47 -0.73 23.33
#